data_AF-A0A7X7N4Q2-F1
#
_entry.id   AF-A0A7X7N4Q2-F1
#
_cell.length_a   1.000
_cell.length_b   1.000
_cell.length_c   1.000
_cell.angle_alpha   90.00
_cell.angle_beta   90.00
_cell.angle_gamma   90.00
#
_symmetry.space_group_name_H-M   'P 1'
#
loop_
_entity.id
_entity.type
_entity.pdbx_description
1 polymer ?
#
loop_
_entity_poly.entity_id
_entity_poly.type
_entity_poly.pdbx_seq_one_letter_code
_entity_poly.pdbx_strand_id
1 'polypeptide(L)'
;LFLSCAIIAEEGLEMQVLEKTVKSIADTAKKAGVKIVTGDFKVVNKSKADKIFINTSGIGVRRQNTRIGKSFIRNGDSIIINGSIGEHEMAVLSEREKFGFSSGIKSDCAALNGLIEGVQEVSDNIHFMRDPTRGGVATTLNEITDGLKYGMLLEEEKIPVSKKVSALCEILGFDPLYLANEGKVVLICGQQDTEKVLSAMRRHPMGRKSVVIGKVIKDYKGKVVMRTLADSLRIVDMLSGSQLPRIC
;
A
#
# COMPACT_ATOMS: atom_id res chain seq x y z
N LEU A 1 -7.87 5.87 19.09
CA LEU A 1 -8.66 6.11 17.85
C LEU A 1 -9.66 4.99 17.67
N PHE A 2 -10.68 5.18 16.83
CA PHE A 2 -11.86 4.31 16.79
C PHE A 2 -12.16 3.80 15.38
N LEU A 3 -12.66 2.56 15.31
CA LEU A 3 -13.19 1.93 14.10
C LEU A 3 -14.64 1.48 14.33
N SER A 4 -15.44 1.45 13.27
CA SER A 4 -16.61 0.58 13.16
C SER A 4 -16.28 -0.67 12.34
N CYS A 5 -16.99 -1.77 12.58
CA CYS A 5 -16.85 -3.00 11.80
C CYS A 5 -18.22 -3.61 11.48
N ALA A 6 -18.58 -3.63 10.19
CA ALA A 6 -19.79 -4.28 9.70
C ALA A 6 -19.43 -5.55 8.93
N ILE A 7 -20.14 -6.65 9.22
CA ILE A 7 -19.92 -7.95 8.58
C ILE A 7 -21.20 -8.38 7.87
N ILE A 8 -21.05 -8.78 6.61
CA ILE A 8 -22.12 -9.43 5.81
C ILE A 8 -21.65 -10.86 5.56
N ALA A 9 -22.34 -11.83 6.17
CA ALA A 9 -22.04 -13.25 6.03
C ALA A 9 -23.10 -13.95 5.18
N GLU A 10 -22.68 -14.95 4.41
CA GLU A 10 -23.57 -15.84 3.67
C GLU A 10 -24.15 -16.91 4.62
N GLU A 11 -25.43 -17.21 4.44
CA GLU A 11 -26.08 -18.36 5.09
C GLU A 11 -25.32 -19.66 4.80
N GLY A 12 -24.95 -20.37 5.86
CA GLY A 12 -24.16 -21.60 5.76
C GLY A 12 -22.64 -21.39 5.85
N LEU A 13 -22.15 -20.16 6.06
CA LEU A 13 -20.75 -19.90 6.39
C LEU A 13 -20.34 -20.70 7.64
N GLU A 14 -19.21 -21.42 7.54
CA GLU A 14 -18.66 -22.17 8.67
C GLU A 14 -18.32 -21.24 9.84
N MET A 15 -18.80 -21.60 11.04
CA MET A 15 -18.58 -20.81 12.25
C MET A 15 -17.08 -20.61 12.54
N GLN A 16 -16.25 -21.62 12.25
CA GLN A 16 -14.79 -21.54 12.43
C GLN A 16 -14.15 -20.44 11.56
N VAL A 17 -14.67 -20.20 10.35
CA VAL A 17 -14.19 -19.12 9.46
C VAL A 17 -14.53 -17.76 10.07
N LEU A 18 -15.75 -17.61 10.59
CA LEU A 18 -16.18 -16.38 11.25
C LEU A 18 -15.35 -16.09 12.51
N GLU A 19 -15.21 -17.08 13.40
CA GLU A 19 -14.44 -16.96 14.64
C GLU A 19 -12.98 -16.58 14.38
N LYS A 20 -12.33 -17.26 13.42
CA LYS A 20 -10.95 -16.96 13.03
C LYS A 20 -10.82 -15.54 12.50
N THR A 21 -11.79 -15.10 11.70
CA THR A 21 -11.81 -13.75 11.10
C THR A 21 -11.98 -12.68 12.17
N VAL A 22 -12.97 -12.82 13.05
CA VAL A 22 -13.23 -11.87 14.14
C VAL A 22 -12.05 -11.80 15.11
N LYS A 23 -11.44 -12.96 15.45
CA LYS A 23 -10.22 -12.99 16.26
C LYS A 23 -9.07 -12.23 15.59
N SER A 24 -8.85 -12.44 14.29
CA SER A 24 -7.82 -11.73 13.54
C SER A 24 -8.04 -10.21 13.52
N ILE A 25 -9.29 -9.77 13.35
CA ILE A 25 -9.68 -8.35 13.43
C ILE A 25 -9.35 -7.80 14.81
N ALA A 26 -9.77 -8.48 15.88
CA ALA A 26 -9.53 -8.04 17.26
C ALA A 26 -8.04 -7.96 17.61
N ASP A 27 -7.27 -8.99 17.24
CA ASP A 27 -5.81 -9.02 17.46
C ASP A 27 -5.10 -7.89 16.70
N THR A 28 -5.53 -7.60 15.48
CA THR A 28 -4.96 -6.52 14.66
C THR A 28 -5.31 -5.15 15.21
N ALA A 29 -6.56 -4.92 15.61
CA ALA A 29 -7.00 -3.68 16.25
C ALA A 29 -6.22 -3.41 17.55
N LYS A 30 -6.02 -4.45 18.37
CA LYS A 30 -5.22 -4.37 19.61
C LYS A 30 -3.77 -4.00 19.31
N LYS A 31 -3.13 -4.65 18.34
CA LYS A 31 -1.74 -4.35 17.93
C LYS A 31 -1.59 -2.93 17.40
N ALA A 32 -2.59 -2.44 16.66
CA ALA A 32 -2.60 -1.08 16.13
C ALA A 32 -2.98 0.00 17.17
N GLY A 33 -3.40 -0.39 18.38
CA GLY A 33 -3.83 0.55 19.42
C GLY A 33 -5.16 1.25 19.12
N VAL A 34 -6.01 0.64 18.28
CA VAL A 34 -7.33 1.16 17.93
C VAL A 34 -8.45 0.33 18.56
N LYS A 35 -9.58 0.97 18.85
CA LYS A 35 -10.75 0.31 19.43
C LYS A 35 -11.85 0.19 18.39
N ILE A 36 -12.43 -1.00 18.26
CA ILE A 36 -13.68 -1.18 17.50
C ILE A 36 -14.82 -0.86 18.49
N VAL A 37 -15.58 0.21 18.22
CA VAL A 37 -16.55 0.77 19.19
C VAL A 37 -18.01 0.59 18.78
N THR A 38 -18.24 0.22 17.52
CA THR A 38 -19.57 -0.05 16.99
C THR A 38 -19.46 -1.00 15.82
N GLY A 39 -20.56 -1.63 15.43
CA GLY A 39 -20.57 -2.58 14.32
C GLY A 39 -21.97 -2.98 13.90
N ASP A 40 -22.03 -3.77 12.84
CA ASP A 40 -23.26 -4.35 12.32
C ASP A 40 -22.99 -5.78 11.84
N PHE A 41 -23.99 -6.65 11.94
CA PHE A 41 -23.89 -8.02 11.45
C PHE A 41 -25.15 -8.35 10.64
N LYS A 42 -24.95 -8.79 9.40
CA LYS A 42 -26.02 -9.21 8.49
C LYS A 42 -25.73 -10.59 7.95
N VAL A 43 -26.78 -11.40 7.89
CA VAL A 43 -26.76 -12.69 7.18
C VAL A 43 -27.64 -12.56 5.96
N VAL A 44 -27.11 -12.91 4.80
CA VAL A 44 -27.85 -12.96 3.55
C VAL A 44 -28.04 -14.40 3.12
N ASN A 45 -29.10 -14.69 2.35
CA ASN A 45 -29.35 -16.03 1.84
C ASN A 45 -28.15 -16.56 1.05
N LYS A 46 -28.09 -17.89 0.97
CA LYS A 46 -27.11 -18.60 0.14
C LYS A 46 -27.05 -18.01 -1.28
N SER A 47 -25.83 -17.88 -1.81
CA SER A 47 -25.50 -17.30 -3.10
C SER A 47 -25.80 -15.80 -3.26
N LYS A 48 -26.11 -15.07 -2.18
CA LYS A 48 -26.26 -13.59 -2.20
C LYS A 48 -25.04 -12.82 -1.70
N ALA A 49 -24.09 -13.51 -1.08
CA ALA A 49 -22.73 -13.07 -0.83
C ALA A 49 -21.80 -14.24 -1.14
N ASP A 50 -20.53 -13.97 -1.47
CA ASP A 50 -19.53 -15.04 -1.52
C ASP A 50 -18.81 -15.11 -0.18
N LYS A 51 -19.35 -15.96 0.71
CA LYS A 51 -18.88 -16.21 2.07
C LYS A 51 -19.01 -15.03 3.03
N ILE A 52 -18.10 -14.06 2.97
CA ILE A 52 -18.02 -12.98 3.97
C ILE A 52 -17.48 -11.69 3.34
N PHE A 53 -18.15 -10.58 3.63
CA PHE A 53 -17.68 -9.24 3.35
C PHE A 53 -17.56 -8.44 4.64
N ILE A 54 -16.56 -7.58 4.72
CA ILE A 54 -16.29 -6.76 5.89
C ILE A 54 -16.14 -5.32 5.43
N ASN A 55 -16.90 -4.42 6.06
CA ASN A 55 -16.69 -2.98 5.94
C ASN A 55 -16.13 -2.45 7.26
N THR A 56 -15.10 -1.62 7.17
CA THR A 56 -14.58 -0.86 8.30
C THR A 56 -14.61 0.62 7.97
N SER A 57 -14.98 1.45 8.95
CA SER A 57 -14.82 2.89 8.86
C SER A 57 -14.01 3.36 10.05
N GLY A 58 -13.07 4.28 9.83
CA GLY A 58 -12.16 4.75 10.87
C GLY A 58 -12.22 6.25 11.09
N ILE A 59 -12.06 6.67 12.35
CA ILE A 59 -11.92 8.08 12.72
C ILE A 59 -10.60 8.30 13.47
N GLY A 60 -9.89 9.33 13.02
CA GLY A 60 -8.59 9.76 13.51
C GLY A 60 -8.60 11.23 13.92
N VAL A 61 -7.64 11.63 14.75
CA VAL A 61 -7.35 13.05 15.01
C VAL A 61 -6.09 13.42 14.25
N ARG A 62 -6.18 14.44 13.39
CA ARG A 62 -5.01 14.96 12.68
C ARG A 62 -4.15 15.78 13.64
N ARG A 63 -2.82 15.56 13.65
CA ARG A 63 -1.90 16.38 14.44
C ARG A 63 -2.05 17.86 14.07
N GLN A 64 -1.92 18.76 15.05
CA GLN A 64 -1.97 20.20 14.79
C GLN A 64 -0.87 20.58 13.79
N ASN A 65 -1.13 21.58 12.95
CA ASN A 65 -0.20 22.08 11.93
C ASN A 65 0.26 21.06 10.86
N THR A 66 -0.37 19.89 10.74
CA THR A 66 -0.08 18.92 9.68
C THR A 66 -0.31 19.53 8.29
N ARG A 67 0.75 19.62 7.48
CA ARG A 67 0.73 20.10 6.09
C ARG A 67 0.99 18.96 5.10
N ILE A 68 0.05 18.01 5.05
CA ILE A 68 0.10 16.85 4.17
C ILE A 68 -1.00 16.99 3.12
N GLY A 69 -0.64 16.91 1.84
CA GLY A 69 -1.54 17.08 0.71
C GLY A 69 -0.79 17.43 -0.57
N LYS A 70 -1.42 17.19 -1.73
CA LYS A 70 -0.80 17.37 -3.05
C LYS A 70 -0.20 18.77 -3.25
N SER A 71 -0.81 19.80 -2.66
CA SER A 71 -0.35 21.19 -2.72
C SER A 71 0.98 21.47 -2.03
N PHE A 72 1.45 20.58 -1.17
CA PHE A 72 2.72 20.74 -0.45
C PHE A 72 3.90 20.05 -1.14
N ILE A 73 3.64 19.22 -2.16
CA ILE A 73 4.67 18.54 -2.93
C ILE A 73 5.46 19.57 -3.76
N ARG A 74 6.79 19.44 -3.75
CA ARG A 74 7.73 20.34 -4.40
C ARG A 74 8.73 19.58 -5.27
N ASN A 75 9.26 20.26 -6.26
CA ASN A 75 10.39 19.74 -7.03
C ASN A 75 11.58 19.42 -6.12
N GLY A 76 12.17 18.25 -6.30
CA GLY A 76 13.28 17.74 -5.49
C GLY A 76 12.84 16.83 -4.33
N ASP A 77 11.56 16.81 -3.97
CA ASP A 77 11.07 15.91 -2.92
C ASP A 77 11.40 14.45 -3.23
N SER A 78 11.76 13.70 -2.19
CA SER A 78 12.07 12.27 -2.30
C SER A 78 10.81 11.43 -2.22
N ILE A 79 10.71 10.42 -3.07
CA ILE A 79 9.64 9.42 -3.08
C ILE A 79 10.17 8.15 -2.41
N ILE A 80 9.55 7.74 -1.32
CA ILE A 80 10.00 6.66 -0.44
C ILE A 80 8.92 5.57 -0.38
N ILE A 81 9.35 4.31 -0.40
CA ILE A 81 8.52 3.13 -0.07
C ILE A 81 9.09 2.47 1.19
N ASN A 82 8.23 1.90 2.04
CA ASN A 82 8.64 1.28 3.31
C ASN A 82 9.15 -0.17 3.21
N GLY A 83 9.17 -0.76 2.00
CA GLY A 83 9.68 -2.12 1.79
C GLY A 83 9.45 -2.59 0.36
N SER A 84 9.67 -3.88 0.12
CA SER A 84 9.42 -4.51 -1.19
C SER A 84 7.97 -4.38 -1.63
N ILE A 85 7.64 -4.59 -2.90
CA ILE A 85 6.26 -4.44 -3.41
C ILE A 85 5.72 -5.72 -4.04
N GLY A 86 4.40 -5.84 -4.08
CA GLY A 86 3.65 -6.89 -4.78
C GLY A 86 3.43 -8.18 -3.99
N GLU A 87 3.86 -8.26 -2.72
CA GLU A 87 3.70 -9.49 -1.94
C GLU A 87 2.24 -9.86 -1.66
N HIS A 88 1.35 -8.89 -1.41
CA HIS A 88 -0.05 -9.20 -1.13
C HIS A 88 -0.73 -9.81 -2.35
N GLU A 89 -0.65 -9.15 -3.51
CA GLU A 89 -1.32 -9.65 -4.70
C GLU A 89 -0.78 -11.03 -5.12
N MET A 90 0.54 -11.22 -5.09
CA MET A 90 1.15 -12.52 -5.38
C MET A 90 0.77 -13.61 -4.37
N ALA A 91 0.63 -13.28 -3.09
CA ALA A 91 0.18 -14.25 -2.08
C ALA A 91 -1.27 -14.69 -2.34
N VAL A 92 -2.17 -13.75 -2.64
CA VAL A 92 -3.58 -14.05 -2.94
C VAL A 92 -3.71 -14.86 -4.23
N LEU A 93 -2.97 -14.48 -5.28
CA LEU A 93 -2.91 -15.21 -6.54
C LEU A 93 -2.41 -16.65 -6.36
N SER A 94 -1.33 -16.82 -5.61
CA SER A 94 -0.73 -18.13 -5.35
C SER A 94 -1.73 -19.11 -4.73
N GLU A 95 -2.59 -18.62 -3.84
CA GLU A 95 -3.62 -19.45 -3.19
C GLU A 95 -4.86 -19.71 -4.06
N ARG A 96 -5.17 -18.81 -5.01
CA ARG A 96 -6.31 -18.96 -5.91
C ARG A 96 -6.04 -19.95 -7.03
N GLU A 97 -4.96 -19.72 -7.76
CA GLU A 97 -4.69 -20.43 -9.01
C GLU A 97 -4.05 -21.80 -8.77
N LYS A 98 -3.74 -22.13 -7.51
CA LYS A 98 -3.05 -23.37 -7.11
C LYS A 98 -1.99 -23.75 -8.14
N PHE A 99 -1.06 -22.84 -8.44
CA PHE A 99 -0.08 -22.93 -9.53
C PHE A 99 0.84 -24.18 -9.48
N GLY A 100 0.56 -25.17 -8.65
CA GLY A 100 1.30 -26.43 -8.51
C GLY A 100 2.53 -26.28 -7.63
N PHE A 101 2.85 -25.07 -7.16
CA PHE A 101 3.97 -24.78 -6.29
C PHE A 101 3.57 -23.85 -5.15
N SER A 102 4.06 -24.12 -3.94
CA SER A 102 3.97 -23.16 -2.84
C SER A 102 4.99 -22.04 -3.11
N SER A 103 4.52 -20.85 -3.49
CA SER A 103 5.41 -19.70 -3.65
C SER A 103 6.09 -19.32 -2.31
N GLY A 104 5.46 -19.68 -1.18
CA GLY A 104 5.87 -19.28 0.16
C GLY A 104 5.94 -17.76 0.30
N ILE A 105 5.22 -17.03 -0.55
CA ILE A 105 5.03 -15.58 -0.47
C ILE A 105 3.90 -15.36 0.53
N LYS A 106 4.16 -14.51 1.52
CA LYS A 106 3.15 -14.09 2.49
C LYS A 106 2.75 -12.67 2.15
N SER A 107 1.46 -12.37 2.25
CA SER A 107 0.99 -10.99 2.15
C SER A 107 1.71 -10.11 3.17
N ASP A 108 1.95 -8.87 2.76
CA ASP A 108 2.52 -7.80 3.58
C ASP A 108 1.49 -7.10 4.49
N CYS A 109 0.22 -7.54 4.51
CA CYS A 109 -0.88 -6.91 5.23
C CYS A 109 -0.50 -6.55 6.68
N ALA A 110 -0.46 -5.25 6.97
CA ALA A 110 -0.03 -4.75 8.27
C ALA A 110 -0.52 -3.33 8.54
N ALA A 111 -0.83 -3.03 9.80
CA ALA A 111 -1.11 -1.67 10.24
C ALA A 111 0.17 -0.81 10.23
N LEU A 112 0.10 0.36 9.59
CA LEU A 112 1.24 1.27 9.44
C LEU A 112 1.21 2.48 10.38
N ASN A 113 0.19 2.63 11.22
CA ASN A 113 0.03 3.83 12.05
C ASN A 113 1.24 4.09 12.97
N GLY A 114 1.84 3.05 13.56
CA GLY A 114 3.07 3.20 14.36
C GLY A 114 4.31 3.62 13.55
N LEU A 115 4.42 3.15 12.29
CA LEU A 115 5.46 3.60 11.36
C LEU A 115 5.29 5.09 11.04
N ILE A 116 4.06 5.50 10.71
CA ILE A 116 3.75 6.89 10.35
C ILE A 116 3.96 7.83 11.54
N GLU A 117 3.54 7.41 12.73
CA GLU A 117 3.79 8.15 13.98
C GLU A 117 5.27 8.44 14.19
N GLY A 118 6.14 7.43 14.09
CA GLY A 118 7.58 7.60 14.24
C GLY A 118 8.23 8.48 13.17
N VAL A 119 7.66 8.55 11.96
CA VAL A 119 8.12 9.48 10.91
C VAL A 119 7.69 10.91 11.23
N GLN A 120 6.45 11.11 11.65
CA GLN A 120 5.92 12.42 12.00
C GLN A 120 6.51 12.99 13.30
N GLU A 121 7.14 12.17 14.15
CA GLU A 121 7.91 12.62 15.30
C GLU A 121 9.24 13.27 14.93
N VAL A 122 9.84 12.85 13.80
CA VAL A 122 11.14 13.36 13.40
C VAL A 122 11.03 14.51 12.40
N SER A 123 9.96 14.63 11.62
CA SER A 123 9.84 15.59 10.52
C SER A 123 8.42 16.13 10.32
N ASP A 124 8.33 17.45 10.18
CA ASP A 124 7.13 18.14 9.68
C ASP A 124 7.14 18.31 8.14
N ASN A 125 8.24 17.97 7.47
CA ASN A 125 8.44 18.08 6.03
C ASN A 125 7.97 16.83 5.27
N ILE A 126 6.91 16.19 5.77
CA ILE A 126 6.20 15.13 5.06
C ILE A 126 5.11 15.80 4.24
N HIS A 127 5.26 15.80 2.92
CA HIS A 127 4.34 16.53 2.03
C HIS A 127 3.16 15.67 1.60
N PHE A 128 3.35 14.35 1.45
CA PHE A 128 2.28 13.44 1.05
C PHE A 128 2.53 12.01 1.50
N MET A 129 1.47 11.25 1.77
CA MET A 129 1.52 9.81 2.02
C MET A 129 0.29 9.14 1.43
N ARG A 130 0.46 7.96 0.85
CA ARG A 130 -0.65 7.09 0.43
C ARG A 130 -0.22 5.63 0.34
N ASP A 131 -1.11 4.75 0.74
CA ASP A 131 -0.97 3.30 0.62
C ASP A 131 -1.18 2.84 -0.84
N PRO A 132 -0.23 2.10 -1.45
CA PRO A 132 -0.36 1.62 -2.81
C PRO A 132 -1.13 0.29 -2.88
N THR A 133 -2.43 0.35 -2.58
CA THR A 133 -3.37 -0.77 -2.64
C THR A 133 -3.71 -1.11 -4.10
N ARG A 134 -4.96 -0.93 -4.55
CA ARG A 134 -5.35 -1.31 -5.93
C ARG A 134 -4.58 -0.49 -6.97
N GLY A 135 -4.01 -1.19 -7.97
CA GLY A 135 -3.19 -0.60 -9.01
C GLY A 135 -1.76 -0.25 -8.58
N GLY A 136 -1.39 -0.59 -7.34
CA GLY A 136 -0.02 -0.55 -6.84
C GLY A 136 0.61 0.84 -6.78
N VAL A 137 1.94 0.86 -6.80
CA VAL A 137 2.75 2.08 -6.75
C VAL A 137 2.54 2.93 -8.01
N ALA A 138 2.44 2.30 -9.19
CA ALA A 138 2.24 3.01 -10.45
C ALA A 138 0.95 3.84 -10.45
N THR A 139 -0.19 3.22 -10.14
CA THR A 139 -1.48 3.93 -10.13
C THR A 139 -1.50 4.99 -9.03
N THR A 140 -0.99 4.66 -7.85
CA THR A 140 -0.91 5.60 -6.73
C THR A 140 -0.14 6.87 -7.09
N LEU A 141 1.04 6.74 -7.69
CA LEU A 141 1.85 7.89 -8.10
C LEU A 141 1.18 8.69 -9.22
N ASN A 142 0.57 8.02 -10.20
CA ASN A 142 -0.17 8.69 -11.27
C ASN A 142 -1.34 9.51 -10.71
N GLU A 143 -2.12 8.97 -9.77
CA GLU A 143 -3.18 9.72 -9.10
C GLU A 143 -2.63 10.92 -8.29
N ILE A 144 -1.41 10.82 -7.75
CA ILE A 144 -0.78 11.94 -7.04
C ILE A 144 -0.34 13.02 -8.03
N THR A 145 0.22 12.66 -9.18
CA THR A 145 0.69 13.63 -10.19
C THR A 145 -0.42 14.20 -11.07
N ASP A 146 -1.56 13.53 -11.19
CA ASP A 146 -2.61 13.91 -12.13
C ASP A 146 -3.07 15.37 -11.95
N GLY A 147 -3.11 16.10 -13.06
CA GLY A 147 -3.45 17.53 -13.10
C GLY A 147 -2.42 18.49 -12.49
N LEU A 148 -1.22 18.03 -12.11
CA LEU A 148 -0.22 18.86 -11.43
C LEU A 148 0.93 19.33 -12.31
N LYS A 149 1.61 20.39 -11.86
CA LYS A 149 2.65 21.11 -12.61
C LYS A 149 4.05 20.50 -12.47
N TYR A 150 4.16 19.29 -11.92
CA TYR A 150 5.39 18.54 -11.74
C TYR A 150 5.20 17.10 -12.22
N GLY A 151 6.30 16.41 -12.50
CA GLY A 151 6.33 14.98 -12.76
C GLY A 151 6.98 14.22 -11.60
N MET A 152 6.97 12.89 -11.69
CA MET A 152 7.69 12.01 -10.78
C MET A 152 8.64 11.11 -11.57
N LEU A 153 9.91 11.10 -11.17
CA LEU A 153 10.92 10.21 -11.73
C LEU A 153 11.18 9.07 -10.75
N LEU A 154 10.91 7.85 -11.18
CA LEU A 154 11.30 6.61 -10.52
C LEU A 154 12.63 6.10 -11.06
N GLU A 155 13.39 5.42 -10.22
CA GLU A 155 14.63 4.73 -10.59
C GLU A 155 14.38 3.22 -10.48
N GLU A 156 14.33 2.50 -11.61
CA GLU A 156 13.97 1.07 -11.68
C GLU A 156 14.84 0.21 -10.74
N GLU A 157 16.14 0.46 -10.73
CA GLU A 157 17.12 -0.24 -9.89
C GLU A 157 16.82 -0.14 -8.38
N LYS A 158 16.11 0.91 -7.95
CA LYS A 158 15.85 1.20 -6.53
C LYS A 158 14.53 0.64 -6.05
N ILE A 159 13.66 0.20 -6.96
CA ILE A 159 12.35 -0.34 -6.61
C ILE A 159 12.54 -1.73 -6.00
N PRO A 160 12.24 -1.91 -4.71
CA PRO A 160 12.50 -3.18 -4.04
C PRO A 160 11.44 -4.20 -4.48
N VAL A 161 11.87 -5.27 -5.14
CA VAL A 161 11.02 -6.43 -5.47
C VAL A 161 11.71 -7.69 -4.96
N SER A 162 10.98 -8.56 -4.26
CA SER A 162 11.58 -9.81 -3.80
C SER A 162 11.80 -10.76 -4.97
N LYS A 163 12.86 -11.59 -4.93
CA LYS A 163 13.14 -12.58 -6.00
C LYS A 163 11.94 -13.46 -6.33
N LYS A 164 11.15 -13.83 -5.31
CA LYS A 164 9.95 -14.66 -5.46
C LYS A 164 8.85 -13.92 -6.21
N VAL A 165 8.60 -12.65 -5.88
CA VAL A 165 7.63 -11.81 -6.60
C VAL A 165 8.09 -11.58 -8.03
N SER A 166 9.37 -11.24 -8.25
CA SER A 166 9.93 -11.05 -9.60
C SER A 166 9.74 -12.28 -10.47
N ALA A 167 10.08 -13.47 -9.97
CA ALA A 167 9.93 -14.72 -10.71
C ALA A 167 8.46 -14.99 -11.12
N LEU A 168 7.50 -14.72 -10.24
CA LEU A 168 6.08 -14.90 -10.58
C LEU A 168 5.58 -13.82 -11.54
N CYS A 169 6.02 -12.58 -11.38
CA CYS A 169 5.75 -11.51 -12.33
C CYS A 169 6.23 -11.88 -13.73
N GLU A 170 7.44 -12.44 -13.85
CA GLU A 170 8.01 -12.90 -15.13
C GLU A 170 7.18 -14.05 -15.74
N ILE A 171 6.79 -15.04 -14.94
CA ILE A 171 5.98 -16.18 -15.41
C ILE A 171 4.58 -15.74 -15.85
N LEU A 172 3.96 -14.84 -15.10
CA LEU A 172 2.56 -14.43 -15.29
C LEU A 172 2.42 -13.21 -16.22
N GLY A 173 3.52 -12.56 -16.59
CA GLY A 173 3.52 -11.34 -17.39
C GLY A 173 3.02 -10.10 -16.65
N PHE A 174 3.17 -10.05 -15.32
CA PHE A 174 2.79 -8.90 -14.51
C PHE A 174 3.96 -7.93 -14.28
N ASP A 175 3.67 -6.64 -14.24
CA ASP A 175 4.63 -5.62 -13.79
C ASP A 175 4.40 -5.39 -12.26
N PRO A 176 5.43 -5.58 -11.41
CA PRO A 176 5.31 -5.47 -9.96
C PRO A 176 4.86 -4.09 -9.48
N LEU A 177 5.03 -3.03 -10.28
CA LEU A 177 4.58 -1.68 -9.92
C LEU A 177 3.07 -1.55 -9.81
N TYR A 178 2.31 -2.43 -10.46
CA TYR A 178 0.86 -2.39 -10.48
C TYR A 178 0.21 -3.33 -9.48
N LEU A 179 1.01 -4.19 -8.83
CA LEU A 179 0.53 -5.14 -7.86
C LEU A 179 0.14 -4.46 -6.55
N ALA A 180 -0.98 -4.91 -5.99
CA ALA A 180 -1.52 -4.40 -4.76
C ALA A 180 -0.68 -4.76 -3.53
N ASN A 181 -0.65 -3.82 -2.58
CA ASN A 181 0.08 -3.91 -1.33
C ASN A 181 -0.87 -3.54 -0.18
N GLU A 182 -0.80 -4.27 0.94
CA GLU A 182 -1.69 -4.05 2.11
C GLU A 182 -0.90 -3.72 3.40
N GLY A 183 0.40 -3.47 3.26
CA GLY A 183 1.27 -3.01 4.35
C GLY A 183 2.36 -2.08 3.86
N LYS A 184 2.08 -1.30 2.80
CA LYS A 184 3.02 -0.34 2.24
C LYS A 184 2.48 1.08 2.23
N VAL A 185 3.38 2.04 2.19
CA VAL A 185 3.10 3.47 2.06
C VAL A 185 4.11 4.10 1.11
N VAL A 186 3.61 4.77 0.09
CA VAL A 186 4.34 5.76 -0.69
C VAL A 186 4.35 7.05 0.13
N LEU A 187 5.55 7.51 0.49
CA LEU A 187 5.76 8.73 1.27
C LEU A 187 6.59 9.72 0.45
N ILE A 188 6.16 10.98 0.43
CA ILE A 188 6.86 12.08 -0.24
C ILE A 188 7.27 13.10 0.81
N CYS A 189 8.58 13.36 0.91
CA CYS A 189 9.14 14.31 1.87
C CYS A 189 10.14 15.27 1.22
N GLY A 190 10.33 16.41 1.87
CA GLY A 190 11.36 17.37 1.46
C GLY A 190 12.75 16.72 1.43
N GLN A 191 13.53 17.03 0.39
CA GLN A 191 14.86 16.43 0.14
C GLN A 191 15.80 16.54 1.35
N GLN A 192 15.73 17.66 2.08
CA GLN A 192 16.55 17.92 3.27
C GLN A 192 16.24 16.99 4.45
N ASP A 193 15.06 16.38 4.49
CA ASP A 193 14.62 15.50 5.57
C ASP A 193 14.73 14.01 5.20
N THR A 194 15.09 13.67 3.96
CA THR A 194 15.09 12.29 3.42
C THR A 194 15.82 11.28 4.30
N GLU A 195 17.08 11.56 4.67
CA GLU A 195 17.87 10.61 5.49
C GLU A 195 17.31 10.45 6.91
N LYS A 196 16.80 11.54 7.50
CA LYS A 196 16.17 11.51 8.82
C LYS A 196 14.89 10.68 8.79
N VAL A 197 14.06 10.86 7.76
CA VAL A 197 12.82 10.10 7.54
C VAL A 197 13.12 8.63 7.31
N LEU A 198 14.05 8.30 6.40
CA LEU A 198 14.48 6.91 6.16
C LEU A 198 15.00 6.25 7.44
N SER A 199 15.81 6.97 8.23
CA SER A 199 16.33 6.48 9.50
C SER A 199 15.21 6.17 10.49
N ALA A 200 14.18 7.02 10.57
CA ALA A 200 13.00 6.77 11.40
C ALA A 200 12.20 5.56 10.93
N MET A 201 11.94 5.45 9.62
CA MET A 201 11.22 4.31 9.06
C MET A 201 11.97 3.00 9.32
N ARG A 202 13.30 2.98 9.14
CA ARG A 202 14.13 1.77 9.31
C ARG A 202 14.22 1.27 10.76
N ARG A 203 13.97 2.13 11.76
CA ARG A 203 13.84 1.71 13.17
C ARG A 203 12.56 0.92 13.43
N HIS A 204 11.51 1.12 12.64
CA HIS A 204 10.24 0.42 12.80
C HIS A 204 10.26 -0.94 12.05
N PRO A 205 9.70 -2.02 12.62
CA PRO A 205 9.70 -3.34 11.96
C PRO A 205 9.14 -3.33 10.53
N MET A 206 8.07 -2.58 10.29
CA MET A 206 7.41 -2.45 8.97
C MET A 206 8.13 -1.50 7.99
N GLY A 207 9.23 -0.87 8.41
CA GLY A 207 10.00 0.07 7.58
C GLY A 207 11.48 -0.29 7.47
N ARG A 208 11.93 -1.45 7.97
CA ARG A 208 13.34 -1.87 7.94
C ARG A 208 13.98 -1.82 6.55
N LYS A 209 13.18 -2.02 5.50
CA LYS A 209 13.62 -2.01 4.10
C LYS A 209 13.23 -0.73 3.37
N SER A 210 12.99 0.37 4.10
CA SER A 210 12.60 1.63 3.47
C SER A 210 13.70 2.17 2.57
N VAL A 211 13.32 2.64 1.39
CA VAL A 211 14.23 3.10 0.35
C VAL A 211 13.59 4.22 -0.46
N VAL A 212 14.43 5.16 -0.93
CA VAL A 212 14.03 6.17 -1.90
C VAL A 212 13.97 5.51 -3.28
N ILE A 213 12.79 5.51 -3.88
CA ILE A 213 12.54 4.91 -5.21
C ILE A 213 12.54 5.95 -6.33
N GLY A 214 12.60 7.24 -5.98
CA GLY A 214 12.49 8.31 -6.96
C GLY A 214 12.44 9.69 -6.34
N LYS A 215 12.12 10.67 -7.18
CA LYS A 215 12.00 12.08 -6.80
C LYS A 215 10.96 12.81 -7.64
N VAL A 216 10.44 13.91 -7.09
CA VAL A 216 9.60 14.85 -7.83
C VAL A 216 10.47 15.75 -8.71
N ILE A 217 10.06 15.94 -9.96
CA ILE A 217 10.82 16.68 -10.97
C ILE A 217 9.95 17.78 -11.62
N LYS A 218 10.58 18.82 -12.19
CA LYS A 218 9.87 19.89 -12.90
C LYS A 218 9.30 19.44 -14.26
N ASP A 219 10.03 18.55 -14.93
CA ASP A 219 9.67 18.02 -16.25
C ASP A 219 8.57 16.96 -16.14
N TYR A 220 8.03 16.53 -17.29
CA TYR A 220 7.00 15.48 -17.36
C TYR A 220 5.77 15.79 -16.49
N LYS A 221 5.28 17.03 -16.58
CA LYS A 221 4.12 17.53 -15.80
C LYS A 221 2.94 16.57 -15.91
N GLY A 222 2.39 16.19 -14.75
CA GLY A 222 1.24 15.29 -14.68
C GLY A 222 1.55 13.82 -14.95
N LYS A 223 2.82 13.45 -15.12
CA LYS A 223 3.23 12.10 -15.48
C LYS A 223 4.20 11.49 -14.48
N VAL A 224 4.15 10.16 -14.40
CA VAL A 224 5.19 9.34 -13.79
C VAL A 224 6.06 8.77 -14.91
N VAL A 225 7.36 8.95 -14.77
CA VAL A 225 8.38 8.38 -15.65
C VAL A 225 9.34 7.55 -14.83
N MET A 226 9.91 6.51 -15.44
CA MET A 226 10.89 5.66 -14.81
C MET A 226 12.16 5.59 -15.66
N ARG A 227 13.31 5.79 -15.02
CA ARG A 227 14.61 5.45 -15.59
C ARG A 227 14.82 3.95 -15.48
N THR A 228 15.03 3.31 -16.61
CA THR A 228 15.23 1.87 -16.71
C THR A 228 16.67 1.48 -16.37
N LEU A 229 16.91 0.18 -16.19
CA LEU A 229 18.27 -0.37 -16.05
C LEU A 229 19.19 -0.07 -17.25
N ALA A 230 18.61 0.23 -18.42
CA ALA A 230 19.33 0.62 -19.63
C ALA A 230 19.53 2.15 -19.75
N ASP A 231 19.29 2.90 -18.67
CA ASP A 231 19.36 4.37 -18.58
C ASP A 231 18.41 5.11 -19.56
N SER A 232 17.39 4.41 -20.07
CA SER A 232 16.31 5.02 -20.87
C SER A 232 15.15 5.45 -19.99
N LEU A 233 14.35 6.42 -20.46
CA LEU A 233 13.13 6.84 -19.77
C LEU A 233 11.91 6.18 -20.42
N ARG A 234 11.04 5.58 -19.60
CA ARG A 234 9.70 5.13 -20.01
C ARG A 234 8.62 5.84 -19.20
N ILE A 235 7.45 6.04 -19.81
CA ILE A 235 6.26 6.48 -19.08
C ILE A 235 5.72 5.27 -18.28
N VAL A 236 5.32 5.53 -17.04
CA VAL A 236 4.58 4.58 -16.20
C VAL A 236 3.15 5.08 -16.16
N ASP A 237 2.29 4.51 -16.99
CA ASP A 237 0.90 4.93 -17.10
C ASP A 237 0.05 4.41 -15.92
N MET A 238 -1.17 4.93 -15.81
CA MET A 238 -2.18 4.36 -14.91
C MET A 238 -2.59 2.98 -15.39
N LEU A 239 -2.89 2.07 -14.46
CA LEU A 239 -3.39 0.74 -14.83
C LEU A 239 -4.70 0.88 -15.62
N SER A 240 -4.73 0.31 -16.82
CA SER A 240 -5.96 0.20 -17.60
C SER A 240 -6.76 -1.03 -17.14
N GLY A 241 -7.86 -0.80 -16.41
CA GLY A 241 -8.72 -1.88 -15.88
C GLY A 241 -8.21 -2.49 -14.57
N SER A 242 -8.81 -3.61 -14.15
CA SER A 242 -8.32 -4.39 -13.00
C SER A 242 -7.52 -5.59 -13.47
N GLN A 243 -6.29 -5.79 -12.97
CA GLN A 243 -5.54 -7.02 -13.23
C GLN A 243 -6.29 -8.25 -12.71
N LEU A 244 -6.87 -8.14 -11.51
CA LEU A 244 -7.63 -9.22 -10.90
C LEU A 244 -8.85 -8.71 -10.13
N PRO A 245 -10.01 -9.37 -10.28
CA PRO A 245 -11.15 -9.08 -9.41
C PRO A 245 -10.87 -9.54 -7.98
N ARG A 246 -11.36 -8.76 -7.00
CA ARG A 246 -11.38 -9.10 -5.57
C ARG A 246 -10.01 -9.30 -4.93
N ILE A 247 -9.00 -8.53 -5.32
CA ILE A 247 -7.66 -8.67 -4.70
C ILE A 247 -7.67 -8.25 -3.22
N CYS A 248 -8.49 -7.25 -2.88
CA CYS A 248 -8.83 -6.78 -1.55
C CYS A 248 -10.32 -6.44 -1.45
#